data_AF-A0A6N8VJZ4-F1
#
_entry.id   AF-A0A6N8VJZ4-F1
#
_cell.length_a   1.000
_cell.length_b   1.000
_cell.length_c   1.000
_cell.angle_alpha   90.00
_cell.angle_beta   90.00
_cell.angle_gamma   90.00
#
_symmetry.space_group_name_H-M   'P 1'
#
loop_
_entity.id
_entity.type
_entity.pdbx_description
1 polymer ?
#
loop_
_entity_poly.entity_id
_entity_poly.type
_entity_poly.pdbx_seq_one_letter_code
_entity_poly.pdbx_strand_id
1 'polypeptide(L)'
;MNTTQLYPQYKEYERLHGIYLDDPLLSECDSPIVYSNFLSSLDGRIAISENKQLILPDRLTSEADHRLFMELQAQADCLITHGGYLRALAAGRLDNILHVGQPEEYADLADWRRQRGLPEQPLVVVCSNTLEFTLPDSLEPKHVW
;
A
#
# COMPACT_ATOMS: atom_id res chain seq x y z
N MET A 1 -6.94 42.86 1.94
CA MET A 1 -6.59 41.72 1.06
C MET A 1 -6.01 40.67 1.99
N ASN A 2 -6.67 39.53 2.12
CA ASN A 2 -6.40 38.58 3.19
C ASN A 2 -5.93 37.27 2.56
N THR A 3 -4.92 36.65 3.17
CA THR A 3 -4.42 35.31 2.79
C THR A 3 -4.91 34.28 3.80
N THR A 4 -5.30 33.11 3.32
CA THR A 4 -5.71 31.96 4.15
C THR A 4 -4.60 30.93 4.16
N GLN A 5 -4.17 30.52 5.34
CA GLN A 5 -3.24 29.40 5.50
C GLN A 5 -3.99 28.08 5.23
N LEU A 6 -3.55 27.35 4.21
CA LEU A 6 -4.21 26.10 3.78
C LEU A 6 -3.65 24.84 4.46
N TYR A 7 -2.43 24.89 4.98
CA TYR A 7 -1.75 23.72 5.57
C TYR A 7 -1.29 24.03 6.99
N PRO A 8 -1.33 23.06 7.92
CA PRO A 8 -0.79 23.25 9.26
C PRO A 8 0.67 23.72 9.18
N GLN A 9 1.08 24.59 10.11
CA GLN A 9 2.52 24.83 10.27
C GLN A 9 3.14 23.49 10.67
N TYR A 10 4.20 23.08 9.96
CA TYR A 10 4.94 21.86 10.26
C TYR A 10 5.18 21.78 11.77
N LYS A 11 4.59 20.75 12.42
CA LYS A 11 5.00 20.35 13.75
C LYS A 11 6.34 19.62 13.67
N GLU A 12 6.97 19.43 14.81
CA GLU A 12 8.27 18.76 14.98
C GLU A 12 8.38 17.48 14.14
N TYR A 13 9.60 17.19 13.68
CA TYR A 13 9.88 16.00 12.88
C TYR A 13 9.70 14.74 13.72
N GLU A 14 8.77 13.88 13.33
CA GLU A 14 8.58 12.55 13.92
C GLU A 14 9.49 11.51 13.23
N ARG A 15 9.79 10.41 13.93
CA ARG A 15 10.52 9.29 13.34
C ARG A 15 9.62 8.60 12.31
N LEU A 16 10.02 8.56 11.04
CA LEU A 16 9.27 7.92 9.96
C LEU A 16 8.95 6.42 10.21
N HIS A 17 9.93 5.68 10.70
CA HIS A 17 9.80 4.23 10.90
C HIS A 17 9.07 3.94 12.21
N GLY A 18 7.96 3.21 12.12
CA GLY A 18 7.14 2.81 13.25
C GLY A 18 5.92 3.69 13.48
N ILE A 19 5.73 4.78 12.73
CA ILE A 19 4.62 5.73 12.95
C ILE A 19 3.29 5.02 13.02
N TYR A 20 3.01 4.12 12.06
CA TYR A 20 1.76 3.38 12.08
C TYR A 20 1.85 2.08 12.87
N LEU A 21 3.05 1.57 13.13
CA LEU A 21 3.27 0.30 13.82
C LEU A 21 3.21 0.40 15.35
N ASP A 22 3.57 1.56 15.90
CA ASP A 22 3.63 1.83 17.34
C ASP A 22 2.24 2.16 17.90
N ASP A 23 1.37 2.78 17.10
CA ASP A 23 -0.05 3.03 17.40
C ASP A 23 -0.93 2.36 16.32
N PRO A 24 -1.15 1.03 16.41
CA PRO A 24 -1.83 0.29 15.37
C PRO A 24 -3.30 0.74 15.26
N LEU A 25 -3.66 1.33 14.12
CA LEU A 25 -4.97 1.90 13.83
C LEU A 25 -6.13 0.90 13.94
N LEU A 26 -5.82 -0.40 13.88
CA LEU A 26 -6.79 -1.47 13.64
C LEU A 26 -6.95 -2.45 14.81
N SER A 27 -6.26 -2.25 15.95
CA SER A 27 -6.24 -3.23 17.05
C SER A 27 -7.49 -3.26 17.94
N GLU A 28 -8.44 -2.34 17.77
CA GLU A 28 -9.60 -2.19 18.67
C GLU A 28 -10.93 -2.05 17.92
N CYS A 29 -11.20 -2.93 16.95
CA CYS A 29 -12.51 -2.93 16.29
C CYS A 29 -13.22 -4.28 16.37
N ASP A 30 -14.46 -4.25 16.88
CA ASP A 30 -15.38 -5.39 16.95
C ASP A 30 -15.89 -5.85 15.58
N SER A 31 -15.53 -5.14 14.51
CA SER A 31 -15.95 -5.42 13.14
C SER A 31 -14.83 -5.15 12.14
N PRO A 32 -14.83 -5.82 10.97
CA PRO A 32 -13.82 -5.57 9.95
C PRO A 32 -13.82 -4.10 9.51
N ILE A 33 -12.64 -3.47 9.58
CA ILE A 33 -12.41 -2.14 9.01
C ILE A 33 -11.95 -2.32 7.57
N VAL A 34 -12.58 -1.63 6.63
CA VAL A 34 -12.15 -1.54 5.24
C VAL A 34 -11.79 -0.10 4.93
N TYR A 35 -10.56 0.12 4.48
CA TYR A 35 -10.09 1.43 4.06
C TYR A 35 -9.36 1.35 2.72
N SER A 36 -9.27 2.49 2.05
CA SER A 36 -8.43 2.68 0.87
C SER A 36 -7.39 3.75 1.19
N ASN A 37 -6.12 3.49 0.84
CA ASN A 37 -5.06 4.48 0.95
C ASN A 37 -4.56 4.86 -0.45
N PHE A 38 -4.37 6.15 -0.68
CA PHE A 38 -3.87 6.69 -1.95
C PHE A 38 -3.24 8.05 -1.72
N LEU A 39 -2.25 8.39 -2.55
CA LEU A 39 -1.70 9.74 -2.64
C LEU A 39 -2.41 10.52 -3.73
N SER A 40 -2.62 11.81 -3.50
CA SER A 40 -3.18 12.72 -4.49
C SER A 40 -2.39 14.01 -4.57
N SER A 41 -2.35 14.60 -5.76
CA SER A 41 -1.92 15.99 -5.92
C SER A 41 -2.80 16.94 -5.10
N LEU A 42 -2.37 18.20 -4.98
CA LEU A 42 -3.10 19.24 -4.25
C LEU A 42 -4.56 19.42 -4.70
N ASP A 43 -4.82 19.16 -5.97
CA ASP A 43 -6.13 19.25 -6.61
C ASP A 43 -6.86 17.90 -6.67
N GLY A 44 -6.40 16.90 -5.90
CA GLY A 44 -7.09 15.64 -5.69
C GLY A 44 -6.91 14.59 -6.77
N ARG A 45 -5.92 14.73 -7.67
CA ARG A 45 -5.67 13.74 -8.73
C ARG A 45 -4.70 12.66 -8.25
N ILE A 46 -5.11 11.41 -8.40
CA ILE A 46 -4.30 10.22 -8.08
C ILE A 46 -3.58 9.64 -9.32
N ALA A 47 -3.97 10.10 -10.51
CA ALA A 47 -3.39 9.74 -11.79
C ALA A 47 -3.68 10.84 -12.82
N ILE A 48 -2.85 10.93 -13.85
CA ILE A 48 -3.07 11.81 -15.01
C ILE A 48 -3.16 10.97 -16.29
N SER A 49 -3.91 11.47 -17.27
CA SER A 49 -4.06 10.79 -18.56
C SER A 49 -3.09 11.37 -19.58
N GLU A 50 -2.10 10.58 -20.00
CA GLU A 50 -1.18 10.92 -21.09
C GLU A 50 -1.30 9.87 -22.20
N ASN A 51 -1.45 10.29 -23.46
CA ASN A 51 -1.57 9.38 -24.61
C ASN A 51 -2.65 8.27 -24.44
N LYS A 52 -3.77 8.62 -23.78
CA LYS A 52 -4.87 7.69 -23.40
C LYS A 52 -4.47 6.61 -22.38
N GLN A 53 -3.36 6.79 -21.67
CA GLN A 53 -2.92 5.93 -20.59
C GLN A 53 -2.97 6.71 -19.27
N LEU A 54 -3.44 6.06 -18.21
CA LEU A 54 -3.34 6.59 -16.86
C LEU A 54 -1.93 6.33 -16.35
N ILE A 55 -1.23 7.41 -15.96
CA ILE A 55 0.10 7.37 -15.39
C ILE A 55 0.10 8.00 -14.00
N LEU A 56 1.00 7.52 -13.14
CA LEU A 56 1.29 8.12 -11.85
C LEU A 56 2.27 9.29 -12.07
N PRO A 57 1.97 10.51 -11.59
CA PRO A 57 2.94 11.61 -11.69
C PRO A 57 4.21 11.30 -10.89
N ASP A 58 5.40 11.51 -11.49
CA ASP A 58 6.70 11.16 -10.91
C ASP A 58 6.96 11.70 -9.50
N ARG A 59 6.34 12.83 -9.14
CA ARG A 59 6.53 13.51 -7.85
C ARG A 59 5.38 13.29 -6.88
N LEU A 60 4.48 12.35 -7.20
CA LEU A 60 3.33 12.06 -6.35
C LEU A 60 3.69 11.16 -5.16
N THR A 61 4.76 10.38 -5.26
CA THR A 61 5.26 9.49 -4.21
C THR A 61 6.67 9.87 -3.78
N SER A 62 7.04 9.47 -2.56
CA SER A 62 8.38 9.51 -2.01
C SER A 62 8.68 8.22 -1.25
N GLU A 63 9.96 7.94 -0.97
CA GLU A 63 10.34 6.79 -0.13
C GLU A 63 9.64 6.81 1.24
N ALA A 64 9.39 8.01 1.79
CA ALA A 64 8.63 8.15 3.03
C ALA A 64 7.17 7.71 2.88
N ASP A 65 6.52 8.10 1.78
CA ASP A 65 5.14 7.66 1.51
C ASP A 65 5.06 6.14 1.30
N HIS A 66 6.04 5.57 0.59
CA HIS A 66 6.14 4.12 0.41
C HIS A 66 6.31 3.40 1.74
N ARG A 67 7.23 3.86 2.61
CA ARG A 67 7.42 3.29 3.95
C ARG A 67 6.12 3.30 4.77
N LEU A 68 5.46 4.45 4.84
CA LEU A 68 4.21 4.62 5.57
C LEU A 68 3.10 3.73 5.01
N PHE A 69 3.00 3.63 3.69
CA PHE A 69 2.06 2.73 3.03
C PHE A 69 2.32 1.26 3.38
N MET A 70 3.59 0.82 3.38
CA MET A 70 3.94 -0.55 3.73
C MET A 70 3.69 -0.86 5.22
N GLU A 71 3.86 0.09 6.13
CA GLU A 71 3.50 -0.09 7.55
C GLU A 71 1.99 -0.31 7.76
N LEU A 72 1.15 0.35 6.96
CA LEU A 72 -0.29 0.13 6.95
C LEU A 72 -0.66 -1.25 6.39
N GLN A 73 0.04 -1.71 5.35
CA GLN A 73 -0.14 -3.06 4.83
C GLN A 73 0.29 -4.13 5.84
N ALA A 74 1.37 -3.88 6.59
CA ALA A 74 1.85 -4.81 7.60
C ALA A 74 0.83 -5.06 8.71
N GLN A 75 -0.05 -4.09 8.99
CA GLN A 75 -1.16 -4.24 9.93
C GLN A 75 -2.39 -4.94 9.36
N ALA A 76 -2.53 -5.00 8.04
CA ALA A 76 -3.72 -5.57 7.42
C ALA A 76 -3.74 -7.09 7.54
N ASP A 77 -4.91 -7.66 7.80
CA ASP A 77 -5.14 -9.10 7.64
C ASP A 77 -5.26 -9.49 6.17
N CYS A 78 -5.74 -8.55 5.34
CA CYS A 78 -6.04 -8.77 3.94
C CYS A 78 -5.77 -7.52 3.10
N LEU A 79 -5.11 -7.71 1.95
CA LEU A 79 -4.95 -6.73 0.88
C LEU A 79 -5.95 -7.03 -0.23
N ILE A 80 -6.73 -6.03 -0.63
CA ILE A 80 -7.72 -6.16 -1.71
C ILE A 80 -7.16 -5.46 -2.96
N THR A 81 -7.10 -6.19 -4.06
CA THR A 81 -6.66 -5.68 -5.37
C THR A 81 -7.62 -6.11 -6.48
N HIS A 82 -7.28 -5.82 -7.73
CA HIS A 82 -8.11 -6.13 -8.89
C HIS A 82 -7.27 -6.58 -10.09
N GLY A 83 -7.89 -7.29 -11.04
CA GLY A 83 -7.18 -7.83 -12.21
C GLY A 83 -6.48 -6.77 -13.08
N GLY A 84 -6.97 -5.53 -13.09
CA GLY A 84 -6.32 -4.40 -13.77
C GLY A 84 -4.93 -4.08 -13.21
N TYR A 85 -4.79 -4.09 -11.89
CA TYR A 85 -3.51 -3.92 -11.21
C TYR A 85 -2.53 -5.05 -11.57
N LEU A 86 -2.98 -6.32 -11.53
CA LEU A 86 -2.13 -7.46 -11.87
C LEU A 86 -1.64 -7.44 -13.32
N ARG A 87 -2.49 -7.02 -14.28
CA ARG A 87 -2.08 -6.80 -15.66
C ARG A 87 -1.08 -5.65 -15.81
N ALA A 88 -1.20 -4.61 -14.99
CA ALA A 88 -0.25 -3.50 -14.99
C ALA A 88 1.11 -3.93 -14.42
N LEU A 89 1.10 -4.73 -13.35
CA LEU A 89 2.28 -5.34 -12.76
C LEU A 89 3.00 -6.25 -13.76
N ALA A 90 2.26 -7.16 -14.43
CA ALA A 90 2.82 -8.05 -15.46
C ALA A 90 3.42 -7.28 -16.66
N ALA A 91 2.90 -6.08 -16.94
CA ALA A 91 3.42 -5.20 -17.98
C ALA A 91 4.57 -4.28 -17.51
N GLY A 92 5.04 -4.41 -16.26
CA GLY A 92 6.08 -3.57 -15.68
C GLY A 92 5.68 -2.09 -15.51
N ARG A 93 4.37 -1.81 -15.45
CA ARG A 93 3.84 -0.44 -15.31
C ARG A 93 3.60 0.00 -13.87
N LEU A 94 3.57 -0.96 -12.94
CA LEU A 94 3.42 -0.72 -11.51
C LEU A 94 4.38 -1.64 -10.74
N ASP A 95 4.84 -1.17 -9.59
CA ASP A 95 5.63 -1.97 -8.67
C ASP A 95 4.76 -2.96 -7.89
N ASN A 96 5.40 -4.04 -7.45
CA ASN A 96 4.74 -5.07 -6.65
C ASN A 96 4.65 -4.66 -5.19
N ILE A 97 3.52 -4.08 -4.82
CA ILE A 97 3.21 -3.67 -3.45
C ILE A 97 2.33 -4.70 -2.73
N LEU A 98 2.21 -5.94 -3.23
CA LEU A 98 1.34 -6.95 -2.63
C LEU A 98 2.10 -7.93 -1.73
N HIS A 99 3.41 -7.76 -1.57
CA HIS A 99 4.26 -8.63 -0.76
C HIS A 99 4.85 -7.84 0.42
N VAL A 100 4.32 -8.08 1.62
CA VAL A 100 4.84 -7.44 2.83
C VAL A 100 6.19 -8.05 3.18
N GLY A 101 7.19 -7.21 3.47
CA GLY A 101 8.54 -7.68 3.76
C GLY A 101 9.49 -7.70 2.57
N GLN A 102 9.07 -7.21 1.39
CA GLN A 102 9.90 -7.14 0.19
C GLN A 102 9.80 -5.77 -0.49
N PRO A 103 10.90 -5.24 -1.06
CA PRO A 103 12.29 -5.73 -0.99
C PRO A 103 12.88 -5.73 0.44
N GLU A 104 14.13 -6.20 0.60
CA GLU A 104 14.82 -6.38 1.89
C GLU A 104 14.74 -5.18 2.84
N GLU A 105 14.63 -3.96 2.32
CA GLU A 105 14.46 -2.73 3.10
C GLU A 105 13.17 -2.70 3.95
N TYR A 106 12.20 -3.57 3.65
CA TYR A 106 10.95 -3.75 4.39
C TYR A 106 10.91 -5.04 5.20
N ALA A 107 12.00 -5.82 5.28
CA ALA A 107 12.03 -7.10 5.98
C ALA A 107 11.56 -7.00 7.46
N ASP A 108 11.77 -5.83 8.07
CA ASP A 108 11.31 -5.52 9.42
C ASP A 108 9.78 -5.62 9.58
N LEU A 109 9.01 -5.42 8.50
CA LEU A 109 7.55 -5.52 8.51
C LEU A 109 7.05 -6.95 8.63
N ALA A 110 7.73 -7.91 7.99
CA ALA A 110 7.43 -9.33 8.16
C ALA A 110 7.78 -9.79 9.60
N ASP A 111 8.91 -9.32 10.13
CA ASP A 111 9.30 -9.55 11.52
C ASP A 111 8.28 -8.98 12.51
N TRP A 112 7.81 -7.74 12.27
CA TRP A 112 6.78 -7.09 13.08
C TRP A 112 5.49 -7.92 13.14
N ARG A 113 5.07 -8.49 12.00
CA ARG A 113 3.91 -9.38 11.93
C ARG A 113 4.12 -10.67 12.74
N ARG A 114 5.27 -11.33 12.58
CA ARG A 114 5.61 -12.55 13.36
C ARG A 114 5.60 -12.29 14.86
N GLN A 115 6.16 -11.16 15.29
CA GLN A 115 6.19 -10.77 16.72
C GLN A 115 4.80 -10.57 17.32
N ARG A 116 3.78 -10.32 16.49
CA ARG A 116 2.37 -10.19 16.87
C ARG A 116 1.55 -11.46 16.64
N GLY A 117 2.19 -12.57 16.28
CA GLY A 117 1.51 -13.83 16.01
C GLY A 117 0.71 -13.85 14.70
N LEU A 118 0.95 -12.89 13.80
CA LEU A 118 0.32 -12.83 12.49
C LEU A 118 1.15 -13.64 11.46
N PRO A 119 0.51 -14.20 10.40
CA PRO A 119 1.24 -14.74 9.25
C PRO A 119 2.11 -13.65 8.61
N GLU A 120 3.32 -14.00 8.14
CA GLU A 120 4.26 -13.04 7.54
C GLU A 120 3.62 -12.20 6.42
N GLN A 121 2.80 -12.85 5.60
CA GLN A 121 2.12 -12.23 4.46
C GLN A 121 0.62 -12.12 4.74
N PRO A 122 0.01 -10.92 4.62
CA PRO A 122 -1.44 -10.78 4.59
C PRO A 122 -2.08 -11.60 3.46
N LEU A 123 -3.34 -11.99 3.62
CA LEU A 123 -4.10 -12.57 2.51
C LEU A 123 -4.20 -11.56 1.36
N VAL A 124 -4.09 -12.03 0.12
CA VAL A 124 -4.33 -11.19 -1.06
C VAL A 124 -5.62 -11.63 -1.74
N VAL A 125 -6.59 -10.74 -1.77
CA VAL A 125 -7.89 -10.94 -2.41
C VAL A 125 -7.93 -10.17 -3.72
N VAL A 126 -8.15 -10.90 -4.82
CA VAL A 126 -8.24 -10.31 -6.16
C VAL A 126 -9.70 -10.24 -6.59
N CYS A 127 -10.24 -9.03 -6.67
CA CYS A 127 -11.57 -8.78 -7.22
C CYS A 127 -11.52 -8.77 -8.75
N SER A 128 -12.24 -9.69 -9.39
CA SER A 128 -12.29 -9.78 -10.86
C SER A 128 -13.56 -10.45 -11.36
N ASN A 129 -14.10 -9.91 -12.46
CA ASN A 129 -15.24 -10.52 -13.16
C ASN A 129 -14.79 -11.45 -14.30
N THR A 130 -13.54 -11.38 -14.75
CA THR A 130 -13.06 -12.10 -15.94
C THR A 130 -11.94 -13.10 -15.65
N LEU A 131 -11.26 -12.98 -14.51
CA LEU A 131 -10.04 -13.74 -14.18
C LEU A 131 -8.90 -13.60 -15.22
N GLU A 132 -8.97 -12.59 -16.09
CA GLU A 132 -7.95 -12.34 -17.13
C GLU A 132 -6.75 -11.60 -16.55
N PHE A 133 -5.90 -12.31 -15.81
CA PHE A 133 -4.62 -11.83 -15.28
C PHE A 133 -3.71 -13.02 -14.93
N THR A 134 -2.42 -12.74 -14.77
CA THR A 134 -1.45 -13.68 -14.21
C THR A 134 -1.14 -13.29 -12.77
N LEU A 135 -0.93 -14.29 -11.90
CA LEU A 135 -0.39 -14.04 -10.57
C LEU A 135 1.13 -13.80 -10.69
N PRO A 136 1.70 -12.83 -9.97
CA PRO A 136 3.14 -12.70 -9.88
C PRO A 136 3.72 -13.83 -9.03
N ASP A 137 4.95 -14.26 -9.33
CA ASP A 137 5.68 -15.33 -8.60
C ASP A 137 5.68 -15.10 -7.08
N SER A 138 5.74 -13.83 -6.65
CA SER A 138 5.70 -13.42 -5.25
C SER A 138 4.42 -13.82 -4.50
N LEU A 139 3.33 -14.11 -5.24
CA LEU A 139 2.01 -14.48 -4.74
C LEU A 139 1.61 -15.90 -5.13
N GLU A 140 2.49 -16.65 -5.80
CA GLU A 140 2.19 -18.05 -6.12
C GLU A 140 2.10 -18.87 -4.81
N PRO A 141 1.01 -19.62 -4.60
CA PRO A 141 0.85 -20.43 -3.40
C PRO A 141 1.94 -21.50 -3.35
N LYS A 142 2.83 -21.41 -2.36
CA LYS A 142 3.93 -22.37 -2.16
C LYS A 142 3.47 -23.78 -1.77
N HIS A 143 2.18 -23.97 -1.52
CA HIS A 143 1.57 -25.26 -1.25
C HIS A 143 0.40 -25.51 -2.21
N VAL A 144 0.64 -26.38 -3.18
CA VAL A 144 -0.42 -27.04 -3.97
C VAL A 144 -0.82 -28.29 -3.19
N TRP A 145 -2.11 -28.46 -2.93
CA TRP A 145 -2.68 -29.61 -2.21
C TRP A 145 -2.42 -30.93 -2.93
#